data_AF-A0A8A2UCK4-F1
#
_entry.id   AF-A0A8A2UCK4-F1
#
_cell.length_a   1.000
_cell.length_b   1.000
_cell.length_c   1.000
_cell.angle_alpha   90.00
_cell.angle_beta   90.00
_cell.angle_gamma   90.00
#
_symmetry.space_group_name_H-M   'P 1'
#
loop_
_entity.id
_entity.type
_entity.pdbx_description
1 polymer ?
#
loop_
_entity_poly.entity_id
_entity_poly.type
_entity_poly.pdbx_seq_one_letter_code
_entity_poly.pdbx_strand_id
1 'polypeptide(L)'
;MKEYKMRRGEYLEERIPDMEATVEDYFGPITGTQEFKGSDLFVVAEPDNAVFEKIIVGAVEYSGKKDKLAVEFHERDPTELGPDELEDAGDAVDAKNDFLLEATGRDAKSRRESMKRKVEDDPDHDF
;
A
#
# COMPACT_ATOMS: atom_id res chain seq x y z
N MET A 1 -0.51 9.46 2.71
CA MET A 1 -0.22 8.39 1.73
C MET A 1 1.25 7.99 1.76
N LYS A 2 1.53 6.68 1.77
CA LYS A 2 2.89 6.12 1.75
C LYS A 2 3.25 5.66 0.35
N GLU A 3 4.48 5.91 -0.08
CA GLU A 3 5.00 5.45 -1.37
C GLU A 3 6.11 4.42 -1.19
N TYR A 4 5.97 3.28 -1.84
CA TYR A 4 6.91 2.18 -1.76
C TYR A 4 7.69 2.04 -3.07
N LYS A 5 9.00 1.81 -2.93
CA LYS A 5 9.89 1.53 -4.05
C LYS A 5 9.96 0.02 -4.27
N MET A 6 9.92 -0.41 -5.53
CA MET A 6 10.13 -1.81 -5.87
C MET A 6 11.57 -2.25 -5.57
N ARG A 7 11.77 -3.56 -5.53
CA ARG A 7 13.10 -4.17 -5.46
C ARG A 7 13.92 -3.76 -6.69
N ARG A 8 15.25 -3.77 -6.54
CA ARG A 8 16.17 -3.42 -7.63
C ARG A 8 15.99 -4.40 -8.79
N GLY A 9 15.77 -3.87 -10.00
CA GLY A 9 15.56 -4.66 -11.21
C GLY A 9 14.09 -4.87 -11.56
N GLU A 10 13.18 -4.78 -10.59
CA GLU A 10 11.76 -5.12 -10.77
C GLU A 10 10.92 -3.86 -11.06
N TYR A 11 9.85 -4.02 -11.83
CA TYR A 11 8.89 -2.96 -12.18
C TYR A 11 7.50 -3.30 -11.65
N LEU A 12 6.70 -2.27 -11.34
CA LEU A 12 5.39 -2.47 -10.74
C LEU A 12 4.44 -3.20 -11.70
N GLU A 13 4.42 -2.77 -12.97
CA GLU A 13 3.64 -3.38 -14.06
C GLU A 13 3.97 -4.86 -14.30
N GLU A 14 5.19 -5.31 -14.02
CA GLU A 14 5.57 -6.72 -14.21
C GLU A 14 5.12 -7.59 -13.04
N ARG A 15 5.06 -7.01 -11.84
CA ARG A 15 4.69 -7.72 -10.61
C ARG A 15 3.18 -7.75 -10.41
N ILE A 16 2.53 -6.63 -10.70
CA ILE A 16 1.08 -6.47 -10.70
C ILE A 16 0.69 -6.01 -12.11
N PRO A 17 0.47 -6.96 -13.03
CA PRO A 17 0.06 -6.64 -14.40
C PRO A 17 -1.35 -6.06 -14.46
N ASP A 18 -2.20 -6.40 -13.48
CA ASP A 18 -3.55 -5.88 -13.34
C ASP A 18 -3.76 -5.37 -11.92
N MET A 19 -3.51 -4.07 -11.71
CA MET A 19 -3.63 -3.43 -10.40
C MET A 19 -5.08 -3.41 -9.90
N GLU A 20 -6.04 -3.26 -10.81
CA GLU A 20 -7.46 -3.23 -10.46
C GLU A 20 -7.85 -4.60 -9.88
N ALA A 21 -7.59 -5.67 -10.65
CA ALA A 21 -7.94 -7.03 -10.23
C ALA A 21 -7.20 -7.46 -8.96
N THR A 22 -5.90 -7.16 -8.81
CA THR A 22 -5.17 -7.50 -7.58
C THR A 22 -5.71 -6.74 -6.37
N VAL A 23 -6.09 -5.47 -6.51
CA VAL A 23 -6.68 -4.71 -5.39
C VAL A 23 -8.03 -5.28 -4.99
N GLU A 24 -8.87 -5.64 -5.97
CA GLU A 24 -10.17 -6.26 -5.70
C GLU A 24 -10.05 -7.63 -5.03
N ASP A 25 -9.06 -8.44 -5.42
CA ASP A 25 -8.81 -9.75 -4.82
C ASP A 25 -8.35 -9.66 -3.35
N TYR A 26 -7.50 -8.68 -3.03
CA TYR A 26 -6.96 -8.53 -1.68
C TYR A 26 -7.89 -7.80 -0.72
N PHE A 27 -8.62 -6.79 -1.20
CA PHE A 27 -9.26 -5.82 -0.34
C PHE A 27 -10.76 -5.66 -0.60
N GLY A 28 -11.27 -6.18 -1.70
CA GLY A 28 -12.66 -6.03 -2.10
C GLY A 28 -12.89 -4.93 -3.13
N PRO A 29 -14.16 -4.69 -3.50
CA PRO A 29 -14.54 -4.01 -4.73
C PRO A 29 -14.07 -2.55 -4.75
N ILE A 30 -13.58 -2.11 -5.92
CA ILE A 30 -13.21 -0.72 -6.12
C ILE A 30 -14.47 0.13 -6.30
N THR A 31 -14.59 1.14 -5.45
CA THR A 31 -15.76 2.03 -5.38
C THR A 31 -15.54 3.38 -6.08
N GLY A 32 -14.30 3.69 -6.46
CA GLY A 32 -13.97 4.92 -7.17
C GLY A 32 -12.47 5.11 -7.36
N THR A 33 -12.11 6.31 -7.77
CA THR A 33 -10.71 6.72 -7.96
C THR A 33 -10.42 8.06 -7.28
N GLN A 34 -9.14 8.29 -6.95
CA GLN A 34 -8.63 9.54 -6.40
C GLN A 34 -7.33 9.93 -7.11
N GLU A 35 -7.27 11.14 -7.63
CA GLU A 35 -6.05 11.68 -8.22
C GLU A 35 -4.97 11.90 -7.14
N PHE A 36 -3.77 11.41 -7.40
CA PHE A 36 -2.58 11.65 -6.60
C PHE A 36 -1.34 11.81 -7.48
N LYS A 37 -0.72 13.00 -7.42
CA LYS A 37 0.50 13.34 -8.18
C LYS A 37 0.37 13.15 -9.71
N GLY A 38 -0.84 13.32 -10.24
CA GLY A 38 -1.13 13.14 -11.67
C GLY A 38 -1.37 11.69 -12.09
N SER A 39 -1.51 10.77 -11.14
CA SER A 39 -1.95 9.40 -11.37
C SER A 39 -3.28 9.13 -10.66
N ASP A 40 -4.15 8.32 -11.24
CA ASP A 40 -5.41 7.90 -10.63
C ASP A 40 -5.19 6.67 -9.74
N LEU A 41 -5.51 6.79 -8.45
CA LEU A 41 -5.46 5.68 -7.50
C LEU A 41 -6.84 5.12 -7.26
N PHE A 42 -6.96 3.81 -7.10
CA PHE A 42 -8.20 3.14 -6.76
C PHE A 42 -8.58 3.37 -5.30
N VAL A 43 -9.89 3.48 -5.06
CA VAL A 43 -10.48 3.67 -3.74
C VAL A 43 -11.40 2.51 -3.44
N VAL A 44 -11.07 1.76 -2.38
CA VAL A 44 -11.93 0.76 -1.77
C VAL A 44 -12.53 1.40 -0.53
N ALA A 45 -13.79 1.85 -0.62
CA ALA A 45 -14.49 2.51 0.48
C ALA A 45 -15.13 1.51 1.45
N GLU A 46 -15.36 0.27 1.00
CA GLU A 46 -15.96 -0.80 1.79
C GLU A 46 -15.09 -2.07 1.62
N PRO A 47 -13.95 -2.15 2.31
CA PRO A 47 -13.08 -3.32 2.21
C PRO A 47 -13.70 -4.56 2.82
N ASP A 48 -13.32 -5.75 2.34
CA ASP A 48 -13.84 -7.03 2.83
C ASP A 48 -13.49 -7.30 4.31
N ASN A 49 -12.35 -6.80 4.77
CA ASN A 49 -11.90 -6.93 6.15
C ASN A 49 -12.34 -5.72 6.98
N ALA A 50 -13.06 -5.98 8.08
CA ALA A 50 -13.72 -4.97 8.91
C ALA A 50 -12.75 -4.01 9.63
N VAL A 51 -11.46 -4.34 9.70
CA VAL A 51 -10.43 -3.48 10.29
C VAL A 51 -10.12 -2.29 9.38
N PHE A 52 -10.30 -2.43 8.07
CA PHE A 52 -10.09 -1.34 7.14
C PHE A 52 -11.38 -0.54 6.95
N GLU A 53 -11.32 0.76 7.19
CA GLU A 53 -12.41 1.69 6.87
C GLU A 53 -12.35 2.16 5.43
N LYS A 54 -11.14 2.27 4.89
CA LYS A 54 -10.90 2.72 3.51
C LYS A 54 -9.48 2.39 3.08
N ILE A 55 -9.31 1.98 1.83
CA ILE A 55 -8.00 1.78 1.23
C ILE A 55 -7.91 2.60 -0.05
N ILE A 56 -6.79 3.31 -0.20
CA ILE A 56 -6.47 4.06 -1.42
C ILE A 56 -5.15 3.52 -1.94
N VAL A 57 -5.12 3.06 -3.18
CA VAL A 57 -3.98 2.31 -3.71
C VAL A 57 -3.83 2.47 -5.22
N GLY A 58 -2.61 2.54 -5.71
CA GLY A 58 -2.35 2.51 -7.14
C GLY A 58 -0.92 2.80 -7.51
N ALA A 59 -0.65 2.77 -8.81
CA ALA A 59 0.63 3.14 -9.38
C ALA A 59 0.74 4.65 -9.48
N VAL A 60 1.89 5.19 -9.07
CA VAL A 60 2.25 6.60 -9.31
C VAL A 60 3.39 6.62 -10.30
N GLU A 61 3.11 7.20 -11.45
CA GLU A 61 4.04 7.31 -12.56
C GLU A 61 4.97 8.50 -12.36
N TYR A 62 6.24 8.30 -12.71
CA TYR A 62 7.25 9.35 -12.64
C TYR A 62 8.06 9.40 -13.92
N SER A 63 8.06 10.54 -14.60
CA SER A 63 8.91 10.76 -15.77
C SER A 63 10.39 10.47 -15.45
N GLY A 64 10.98 9.52 -16.18
CA GLY A 64 12.39 9.15 -16.08
C GLY A 64 12.76 8.34 -14.82
N LYS A 65 11.78 7.84 -14.07
CA LYS A 65 12.00 6.94 -12.92
C LYS A 65 11.04 5.76 -13.03
N LYS A 66 11.33 4.69 -12.28
CA LYS A 66 10.36 3.62 -12.09
C LYS A 66 9.15 4.16 -11.35
N ASP A 67 7.99 3.60 -11.66
CA ASP A 67 6.76 3.88 -10.93
C ASP A 67 6.91 3.52 -9.46
N LYS A 68 5.96 3.96 -8.64
CA LYS A 68 5.91 3.55 -7.24
C LYS A 68 4.52 3.11 -6.91
N LEU A 69 4.42 2.19 -5.97
CA LEU A 69 3.15 1.88 -5.35
C LEU A 69 2.84 2.98 -4.31
N ALA A 70 1.76 3.71 -4.50
CA ALA A 70 1.19 4.56 -3.47
C ALA A 70 0.06 3.81 -2.76
N VAL A 71 0.05 3.86 -1.44
CA VAL A 71 -1.01 3.25 -0.64
C VAL A 71 -1.29 4.06 0.62
N GLU A 72 -2.55 4.05 1.02
CA GLU A 72 -3.05 4.60 2.27
C GLU A 72 -4.12 3.66 2.83
N PHE A 73 -3.85 3.09 3.99
CA PHE A 73 -4.78 2.27 4.75
C PHE A 73 -5.37 3.14 5.85
N HIS A 74 -6.69 3.30 5.86
CA HIS A 74 -7.45 3.83 6.98
C HIS A 74 -7.94 2.64 7.79
N GLU A 75 -7.32 2.44 8.94
CA GLU A 75 -7.56 1.31 9.83
C GLU A 75 -8.35 1.80 11.05
N ARG A 76 -9.31 1.01 11.52
CA ARG A 76 -10.01 1.27 12.78
C ARG A 76 -9.04 1.24 13.96
N ASP A 77 -9.41 1.94 15.02
CA ASP A 77 -8.60 1.92 16.24
C ASP A 77 -8.63 0.52 16.87
N PRO A 78 -7.48 -0.11 17.15
CA PRO A 78 -7.43 -1.46 17.69
C PRO A 78 -8.07 -1.59 19.08
N THR A 79 -8.28 -0.48 19.80
CA THR A 79 -8.98 -0.48 21.09
C THR A 79 -10.50 -0.50 20.96
N GLU A 80 -11.02 -0.23 19.77
CA GLU A 80 -12.45 -0.29 19.45
C GLU A 80 -12.86 -1.64 18.83
N LEU A 81 -11.89 -2.52 18.55
CA LEU A 81 -12.13 -3.85 18.00
C LEU A 81 -12.67 -4.80 19.09
N GLY A 82 -13.77 -5.48 18.76
CA GLY A 82 -14.31 -6.58 19.53
C GLY A 82 -13.46 -7.85 19.42
N PRO A 83 -13.76 -8.87 20.24
CA PRO A 83 -13.01 -10.13 20.24
C PRO A 83 -13.07 -10.90 18.92
N ASP A 84 -14.19 -10.85 18.19
CA ASP A 84 -14.33 -11.44 16.86
C ASP A 84 -13.49 -10.69 15.80
N GLU A 85 -13.29 -9.38 15.98
CA GLU A 85 -12.50 -8.52 15.07
C GLU A 85 -10.96 -8.65 15.30
N LEU A 86 -10.54 -9.40 16.32
CA LEU A 86 -9.11 -9.69 16.55
C LEU A 86 -8.55 -10.68 15.53
N GLU A 87 -9.37 -11.60 15.02
CA GLU A 87 -9.00 -12.50 13.93
C GLU A 87 -8.81 -11.68 12.65
N ASP A 88 -9.80 -10.83 12.32
CA ASP A 88 -9.72 -9.86 11.22
C ASP A 88 -8.48 -8.96 11.32
N ALA A 89 -8.05 -8.55 12.51
CA ALA A 89 -6.83 -7.77 12.68
C ALA A 89 -5.56 -8.52 12.28
N GLY A 90 -5.51 -9.84 12.51
CA GLY A 90 -4.44 -10.69 12.01
C GLY A 90 -4.45 -10.74 10.49
N ASP A 91 -5.60 -11.11 9.91
CA ASP A 91 -5.79 -11.19 8.46
C ASP A 91 -5.50 -9.86 7.75
N ALA A 92 -5.87 -8.73 8.35
CA ALA A 92 -5.58 -7.40 7.82
C ALA A 92 -4.08 -7.12 7.74
N VAL A 93 -3.32 -7.53 8.77
CA VAL A 93 -1.86 -7.37 8.79
C VAL A 93 -1.20 -8.28 7.76
N ASP A 94 -1.66 -9.51 7.63
CA ASP A 94 -1.16 -10.46 6.65
C ASP A 94 -1.46 -9.99 5.21
N ALA A 95 -2.72 -9.67 4.89
CA ALA A 95 -3.12 -9.12 3.59
C ALA A 95 -2.31 -7.87 3.21
N LYS A 96 -2.11 -6.93 4.15
CA LYS A 96 -1.26 -5.74 3.93
C LYS A 96 0.18 -6.12 3.64
N ASN A 97 0.73 -7.13 4.31
CA ASN A 97 2.11 -7.54 4.12
C ASN A 97 2.32 -8.31 2.82
N ASP A 98 1.42 -9.23 2.49
CA ASP A 98 1.44 -10.00 1.26
C ASP A 98 1.25 -9.11 0.05
N PHE A 99 0.23 -8.25 0.03
CA PHE A 99 0.04 -7.28 -1.06
C PHE A 99 1.28 -6.41 -1.28
N LEU A 100 1.86 -5.87 -0.20
CA LEU A 100 3.05 -5.03 -0.31
C LEU A 100 4.30 -5.82 -0.73
N LEU A 101 4.42 -7.08 -0.32
CA LEU A 101 5.50 -7.96 -0.76
C LEU A 101 5.34 -8.31 -2.24
N GLU A 102 4.14 -8.67 -2.66
CA GLU A 102 3.80 -9.00 -4.05
C GLU A 102 4.08 -7.81 -4.96
N ALA A 103 3.55 -6.62 -4.62
CA ALA A 103 3.71 -5.42 -5.41
C ALA A 103 5.16 -4.92 -5.47
N THR A 104 5.87 -4.96 -4.34
CA THR A 104 7.18 -4.28 -4.23
C THR A 104 8.36 -5.23 -4.34
N GLY A 105 8.16 -6.53 -4.21
CA GLY A 105 9.23 -7.52 -4.08
C GLY A 105 10.06 -7.33 -2.80
N ARG A 106 9.50 -6.67 -1.78
CA ARG A 106 10.20 -6.35 -0.52
C ARG A 106 9.39 -6.74 0.70
N ASP A 107 10.03 -7.50 1.59
CA ASP A 107 9.49 -7.83 2.90
C ASP A 107 9.33 -6.58 3.78
N ALA A 108 8.53 -6.69 4.84
CA ALA A 108 8.23 -5.60 5.78
C ALA A 108 9.49 -4.91 6.32
N LYS A 109 10.51 -5.71 6.69
CA LYS A 109 11.81 -5.20 7.15
C LYS A 109 12.49 -4.34 6.07
N SER A 110 12.59 -4.87 4.85
CA SER A 110 13.21 -4.19 3.71
C SER A 110 12.47 -2.89 3.33
N ARG A 111 11.13 -2.90 3.42
CA ARG A 111 10.29 -1.70 3.22
C ARG A 111 10.58 -0.63 4.29
N ARG A 112 10.67 -1.03 5.56
CA ARG A 112 10.98 -0.13 6.69
C ARG A 112 12.37 0.48 6.57
N GLU A 113 13.40 -0.31 6.27
CA GLU A 113 14.77 0.18 6.08
C GLU A 113 14.86 1.16 4.90
N SER A 114 14.15 0.88 3.80
CA SER A 114 14.11 1.79 2.65
C SER A 114 13.42 3.12 2.98
N MET A 115 12.38 3.11 3.81
CA MET A 115 11.72 4.34 4.25
C MET A 115 12.59 5.13 5.22
N LYS A 116 13.26 4.46 6.17
CA LYS A 116 14.19 5.09 7.10
C LYS A 116 15.33 5.80 6.36
N ARG A 117 15.96 5.13 5.39
CA ARG A 117 17.02 5.75 4.58
C ARG A 117 16.54 6.98 3.81
N LYS A 118 15.27 7.01 3.34
CA LYS A 118 14.72 8.19 2.67
C LYS A 118 14.64 9.40 3.62
N VAL A 119 14.32 9.18 4.89
CA VAL A 119 14.29 10.23 5.93
C VAL A 119 15.71 10.71 6.27
N GLU A 120 16.67 9.79 6.33
CA GLU A 120 18.07 10.11 6.66
C GLU A 120 18.85 10.78 5.51
N ASP A 121 18.40 10.60 4.26
CA ASP A 121 19.00 11.21 3.05
C ASP A 121 18.31 12.54 2.68
N ASP A 122 17.35 13.01 3.51
CA ASP A 122 16.68 14.30 3.32
C ASP A 122 17.61 15.42 3.85
N PRO A 123 18.02 16.40 3.02
CA PRO A 123 19.00 17.44 3.40
C PRO A 123 18.52 18.38 4.51
N ASP A 124 17.27 18.27 4.94
CA ASP A 124 16.69 18.96 6.09
C ASP A 124 16.93 18.22 7.43
N HIS A 125 17.47 16.98 7.41
CA HIS A 125 17.76 16.17 8.61
C HIS A 125 19.23 16.33 9.10
N ASP A 126 19.78 17.53 8.95
CA ASP A 126 21.12 17.93 9.42
C ASP A 126 20.99 19.21 10.26
N PHE A 127 20.17 19.18 11.33
CA PHE A 127 20.10 20.23 12.36
C PHE A 127 19.81 19.64 13.75
#